data_AF-A0A7G8BC57-F1
#
_entry.id   AF-A0A7G8BC57-F1
#
_cell.length_a   1.000
_cell.length_b   1.000
_cell.length_c   1.000
_cell.angle_alpha   90.00
_cell.angle_beta   90.00
_cell.angle_gamma   90.00
#
_symmetry.space_group_name_H-M   'P 1'
#
loop_
_entity.id
_entity.type
_entity.pdbx_description
1 polymer ?
#
loop_
_entity_poly.entity_id
_entity_poly.type
_entity_poly.pdbx_seq_one_letter_code
_entity_poly.pdbx_strand_id
1 'polypeptide(L)' 'MKLESVHITNFKSVKDSGTFHIGDVTCLVGRNESGKTAILQALYRLNPIIQNQGNFDVTEDFPRADKEDY' A
#
# COMPACT_ATOMS: atom_id res chain seq x y z
N MET A 1 -10.10 -16.24 5.31
CA MET A 1 -10.37 -14.79 5.39
C MET A 1 -10.40 -14.26 3.95
N LYS A 2 -11.41 -13.47 3.56
CA LYS A 2 -11.51 -12.84 2.24
C LYS A 2 -11.31 -11.33 2.41
N LEU A 3 -10.49 -10.72 1.56
CA LEU A 3 -10.28 -9.27 1.53
C LEU A 3 -11.42 -8.64 0.73
N GLU A 4 -12.21 -7.75 1.34
CA GLU A 4 -13.41 -7.15 0.72
C GLU A 4 -13.18 -5.71 0.26
N SER A 5 -12.42 -4.94 1.04
CA SER A 5 -12.08 -3.56 0.72
C SER A 5 -10.72 -3.18 1.28
N VAL A 6 -10.13 -2.13 0.71
CA VAL A 6 -8.78 -1.67 1.01
C VAL A 6 -8.80 -0.14 1.06
N HIS A 7 -8.11 0.43 2.04
CA HIS A 7 -7.77 1.84 2.11
C HIS A 7 -6.33 1.95 2.58
N ILE A 8 -5.48 2.58 1.77
CA ILE A 8 -4.05 2.76 2.05
C ILE A 8 -3.79 4.26 2.15
N THR A 9 -3.21 4.66 3.27
CA THR A 9 -2.78 6.04 3.51
C THR A 9 -1.30 6.06 3.85
N ASN A 10 -0.63 7.14 3.44
CA ASN A 10 0.75 7.45 3.80
C ASN A 10 1.72 6.25 3.64
N PHE A 11 1.67 5.61 2.46
CA PHE A 11 2.55 4.48 2.12
C PHE A 11 3.24 4.72 0.77
N LYS A 12 4.54 5.02 0.82
CA LYS A 12 5.43 5.28 -0.30
C LYS A 12 4.88 6.39 -1.20
N SER A 13 4.50 6.07 -2.44
CA SER A 13 3.91 7.03 -3.37
C SER A 13 2.40 7.22 -3.15
N VAL A 14 1.76 6.45 -2.27
CA VAL A 14 0.33 6.53 -1.97
C VAL A 14 0.14 7.46 -0.77
N LYS A 15 -0.38 8.67 -1.02
CA LYS A 15 -0.83 9.57 0.04
C LYS A 15 -2.17 9.10 0.60
N ASP A 16 -3.12 8.88 -0.29
CA ASP A 16 -4.44 8.33 0.00
C ASP A 16 -4.95 7.59 -1.23
N SER A 17 -5.28 6.30 -1.11
CA SER A 17 -5.90 5.53 -2.20
C SER A 17 -7.40 5.74 -2.32
N GLY A 18 -8.03 6.35 -1.31
CA GLY A 18 -9.44 6.16 -1.00
C GLY A 18 -9.76 4.70 -0.68
N THR A 19 -11.01 4.44 -0.29
CA THR A 19 -11.50 3.07 -0.14
C THR A 19 -11.88 2.51 -1.51
N PHE A 20 -11.35 1.33 -1.83
CA PHE A 20 -11.75 0.56 -3.01
C PHE A 20 -12.10 -0.88 -2.63
N HIS A 21 -13.02 -1.48 -3.38
CA HIS A 21 -13.49 -2.85 -3.15
C HIS A 21 -12.67 -3.85 -3.95
N ILE A 22 -12.50 -5.04 -3.40
CA ILE A 22 -11.81 -6.16 -4.02
C ILE A 22 -12.85 -7.19 -4.46
N GLY A 23 -12.94 -7.41 -5.76
CA GLY A 23 -13.70 -8.51 -6.36
C GLY A 23 -12.86 -9.77 -6.50
N ASP A 24 -13.46 -10.84 -7.03
CA ASP A 24 -12.76 -12.11 -7.27
C ASP A 24 -11.55 -11.94 -8.24
N VAL A 25 -11.65 -10.99 -9.16
CA VAL A 25 -10.55 -10.51 -9.99
C VAL A 25 -10.54 -8.98 -9.94
N THR A 26 -9.44 -8.40 -9.51
CA THR A 26 -9.25 -6.94 -9.45
C THR A 26 -7.95 -6.57 -10.15
N CYS A 27 -8.00 -5.64 -11.09
CA CYS A 27 -6.85 -5.21 -11.88
C CYS A 27 -6.40 -3.80 -11.46
N LEU A 28 -5.10 -3.63 -11.17
CA LEU A 28 -4.48 -2.33 -10.98
C LEU A 28 -3.89 -1.86 -12.31
N VAL A 29 -4.46 -0.81 -12.91
CA VAL A 29 -4.01 -0.24 -14.19
C VAL A 29 -3.54 1.21 -14.04
N GLY A 30 -2.63 1.64 -14.90
CA GLY A 30 -2.08 3.00 -14.87
C GLY A 30 -0.68 3.05 -15.47
N ARG A 31 -0.17 4.27 -15.72
CA ARG A 31 1.19 4.51 -16.24
C ARG A 31 2.27 3.92 -15.32
N ASN A 32 3.45 3.68 -15.85
CA ASN A 32 4.62 3.40 -15.00
C ASN A 32 4.76 4.48 -13.92
N GLU A 33 5.30 4.07 -12.76
CA GLU A 33 5.47 4.91 -11.57
C GLU A 33 4.16 5.44 -10.92
N SER A 34 2.97 5.02 -11.38
CA SER A 34 1.68 5.47 -10.82
C SER A 34 1.31 4.89 -9.44
N GLY A 35 2.21 4.16 -8.76
CA GLY A 35 1.96 3.61 -7.43
C GLY A 35 1.30 2.22 -7.37
N LYS A 36 1.07 1.53 -8.50
CA LYS A 36 0.49 0.16 -8.52
C LYS A 36 1.28 -0.83 -7.64
N THR A 37 2.60 -0.82 -7.77
CA THR A 37 3.48 -1.68 -6.96
C THR A 37 3.44 -1.31 -5.48
N ALA A 38 3.28 -0.03 -5.14
CA ALA A 38 3.14 0.41 -3.76
C ALA A 38 1.85 -0.13 -3.12
N ILE A 39 0.73 -0.15 -3.87
CA ILE A 39 -0.52 -0.78 -3.41
C ILE A 39 -0.30 -2.28 -3.09
N LEU A 40 0.32 -3.03 -4.01
CA LEU A 40 0.58 -4.45 -3.78
C LEU A 40 1.52 -4.68 -2.59
N GLN A 41 2.52 -3.82 -2.41
CA GLN A 41 3.43 -3.88 -1.27
C GLN A 41 2.70 -3.58 0.05
N ALA A 42 1.81 -2.59 0.11
CA ALA A 42 1.01 -2.30 1.29
C ALA A 42 0.13 -3.50 1.67
N LEU A 43 -0.54 -4.11 0.68
CA LEU A 43 -1.37 -5.31 0.89
C LEU A 43 -0.56 -6.50 1.42
N TYR A 44 0.63 -6.73 0.87
CA TYR A 44 1.51 -7.80 1.33
C TYR A 44 1.84 -7.68 2.82
N ARG A 45 1.98 -6.47 3.35
CA ARG A 45 2.34 -6.24 4.76
C ARG A 45 1.27 -6.60 5.77
N LEU A 46 0.01 -6.69 5.34
CA LEU A 46 -1.08 -7.13 6.23
C LEU A 46 -0.93 -8.59 6.65
N ASN A 47 -0.31 -9.42 5.80
CA ASN A 47 -0.05 -10.83 6.08
C ASN A 47 1.17 -11.32 5.28
N PRO A 48 2.39 -10.93 5.68
CA PRO A 48 3.60 -11.25 4.94
C PRO A 48 4.01 -12.71 5.14
N ILE A 49 4.63 -13.30 4.11
CA ILE A 49 5.24 -14.63 4.21
C ILE A 49 6.51 -14.58 5.06
N ILE A 50 7.27 -13.47 4.97
CA ILE A 50 8.47 -13.23 5.77
C ILE A 50 8.07 -12.43 7.01
N GLN A 51 8.20 -13.05 8.19
CA GLN A 51 7.63 -12.54 9.45
C GLN A 51 8.01 -11.10 9.81
N ASN A 52 9.17 -10.60 9.36
CA ASN A 52 9.65 -9.25 9.68
C ASN A 52 9.31 -8.19 8.61
N GLN A 53 8.63 -8.56 7.53
CA GLN A 53 8.30 -7.62 6.44
C GLN A 53 6.94 -6.92 6.63
N GLY A 54 6.18 -7.26 7.68
CA GLY A 54 4.89 -6.62 7.97
C GLY A 54 5.01 -5.30 8.73
N ASN A 55 6.16 -5.06 9.38
CA ASN A 55 6.39 -3.86 10.17
C ASN A 55 6.45 -2.63 9.26
N PHE A 56 5.85 -1.52 9.71
CA PHE A 56 5.94 -0.23 9.02
C PHE A 56 7.21 0.50 9.45
N ASP A 57 8.01 0.96 8.49
CA ASP A 57 9.22 1.75 8.73
C ASP A 57 8.99 3.17 8.24
N VAL A 58 8.99 4.15 9.14
CA VAL A 58 8.77 5.57 8.79
C VAL A 58 9.81 6.09 7.79
N THR A 59 11.05 5.58 7.85
CA THR A 59 12.13 6.00 6.97
C THR A 59 11.94 5.43 5.56
N GLU A 60 11.47 4.20 5.43
CA GLU A 60 11.38 3.54 4.12
C GLU A 60 9.98 3.60 3.48
N ASP A 61 8.93 3.66 4.31
CA ASP A 61 7.55 3.46 3.88
C ASP A 61 6.70 4.70 3.98
N PHE A 62 7.04 5.67 4.83
CA PHE A 62 6.33 6.94 4.81
C PHE A 62 6.69 7.75 3.54
N PRO A 63 5.74 8.47 2.91
CA PRO A 63 6.01 9.31 1.75
C PRO A 63 7.18 10.25 2.02
N ARG A 64 8.27 10.08 1.26
CA ARG A 64 9.54 10.79 1.51
C ARG A 64 9.40 12.30 1.48
N ALA A 65 8.49 12.82 0.65
CA ALA A 65 8.23 14.25 0.53
C ALA A 65 7.56 14.85 1.76
N ASP A 66 6.87 14.04 2.57
CA ASP A 66 6.05 14.51 3.69
C ASP A 66 6.65 14.10 5.05
N LYS A 67 7.88 13.55 5.07
CA LYS A 67 8.50 12.97 6.27
C LYS A 67 8.67 13.91 7.46
N GLU A 68 8.74 15.21 7.23
CA GLU A 68 8.83 16.19 8.32
C GLU A 68 7.51 16.34 9.10
N ASP A 69 6.40 15.82 8.54
CA ASP A 69 5.04 15.90 9.12
C ASP A 69 4.65 14.65 9.95
N TYR A 70 5.56 13.69 10.17
CA TYR A 70 5.32 12.47 10.97
C TYR A 70 5.82 12.62 12.41
#